data_AF-A0A371QVL8-F1
#
_entry.id   AF-A0A371QVL8-F1
#
_cell.length_a   1.000
_cell.length_b   1.000
_cell.length_c   1.000
_cell.angle_alpha   90.00
_cell.angle_beta   90.00
_cell.angle_gamma   90.00
#
_symmetry.space_group_name_H-M   'P 1'
#
loop_
_entity.id
_entity.type
_entity.pdbx_description
1 polymer ?
#
loop_
_entity_poly.entity_id
_entity_poly.type
_entity_poly.pdbx_seq_one_letter_code
_entity_poly.pdbx_strand_id
1 'polypeptide(L)' 'MDLYVVFPKDPPGEWLGIPGVRAVSAEELSSIEGKLVLVVGDCQLAERWRVACLTEEEAEEFLREFRAFPSGR' A
#
# COMPACT_ATOMS: atom_id res chain seq x y z
N MET A 1 11.83 3.97 6.86
CA MET A 1 10.55 3.41 7.34
C MET A 1 9.69 3.34 6.10
N ASP A 2 9.29 2.13 5.71
CA ASP A 2 8.59 1.92 4.43
C ASP A 2 7.09 1.73 4.70
N LEU A 3 6.25 2.31 3.83
CA LEU A 3 4.81 2.04 3.78
C LEU A 3 4.58 0.77 2.96
N TYR A 4 3.96 -0.24 3.54
CA TYR A 4 3.51 -1.43 2.84
C TYR A 4 2.12 -1.21 2.27
N VAL A 5 2.01 -1.25 0.94
CA VAL A 5 0.73 -1.17 0.23
C VAL A 5 0.40 -2.57 -0.25
N VAL A 6 -0.66 -3.13 0.31
CA VAL A 6 -1.05 -4.53 0.12
C VAL A 6 -2.21 -4.58 -0.85
N PHE A 7 -2.04 -5.38 -1.89
CA PHE A 7 -3.08 -5.67 -2.86
C PHE A 7 -3.62 -7.07 -2.64
N PRO A 8 -4.92 -7.34 -2.91
CA PRO A 8 -5.49 -8.67 -2.80
C PRO A 8 -4.85 -9.68 -3.78
N LYS A 9 -4.22 -9.19 -4.86
CA LYS A 9 -3.46 -9.95 -5.85
C LYS A 9 -2.13 -9.25 -6.13
N ASP A 10 -1.49 -9.56 -7.25
CA ASP A 10 -0.31 -8.85 -7.72
C ASP A 10 -0.53 -7.34 -7.78
N PRO A 11 0.39 -6.54 -7.22
CA PRO A 11 0.31 -5.08 -7.26
C PRO A 11 0.40 -4.56 -8.71
N PRO A 12 -0.32 -3.48 -9.06
CA PRO A 12 -0.17 -2.84 -10.35
C PRO A 12 1.26 -2.29 -10.53
N GLY A 13 1.80 -2.39 -11.75
CA GLY A 13 3.20 -2.07 -12.04
C GLY A 13 3.61 -0.64 -11.69
N GLU A 14 2.67 0.30 -11.65
CA GLU A 14 2.91 1.68 -11.23
C GLU A 14 3.32 1.82 -9.76
N TRP A 15 2.94 0.87 -8.91
CA TRP A 15 3.31 0.88 -7.50
C TRP A 15 4.73 0.35 -7.24
N LEU A 16 5.38 -0.18 -8.28
CA LEU A 16 6.72 -0.74 -8.19
C LEU A 16 7.78 0.37 -8.29
N GLY A 17 8.82 0.28 -7.45
CA GLY A 17 9.97 1.18 -7.51
C GLY A 17 9.76 2.56 -6.88
N ILE A 18 8.65 2.77 -6.17
CA ILE A 18 8.41 4.02 -5.44
C ILE A 18 9.27 4.06 -4.17
N PRO A 19 10.14 5.07 -3.99
CA PRO A 19 10.94 5.19 -2.77
C PRO A 19 10.07 5.28 -1.52
N GLY A 20 10.37 4.46 -0.51
CA GLY A 20 9.62 4.44 0.76
C GLY A 20 8.28 3.70 0.70
N VAL A 21 7.92 3.09 -0.44
CA VAL A 21 6.72 2.26 -0.59
C VAL A 21 7.11 0.84 -1.01
N ARG A 22 6.48 -0.14 -0.37
CA ARG A 22 6.58 -1.56 -0.66
C ARG A 22 5.21 -2.06 -1.11
N ALA A 23 5.01 -2.15 -2.42
CA ALA A 23 3.81 -2.76 -2.97
C ALA A 23 3.97 -4.29 -2.97
N VAL A 24 3.04 -5.01 -2.34
CA VAL A 24 3.09 -6.48 -2.20
C VAL A 24 1.69 -7.06 -2.33
N SER A 25 1.58 -8.33 -2.71
CA SER A 25 0.33 -9.05 -2.59
C SER A 25 0.07 -9.47 -1.13
N ALA A 26 -1.20 -9.70 -0.80
CA ALA A 26 -1.61 -10.21 0.51
C ALA A 26 -1.01 -11.58 0.83
N GLU A 27 -0.76 -12.40 -0.20
CA GLU A 27 -0.20 -13.75 -0.08
C GLU A 27 1.29 -13.74 0.28
N GLU A 28 2.02 -12.72 -0.15
CA GLU A 28 3.46 -12.56 0.14
C GLU A 28 3.71 -12.01 1.56
N LEU A 29 2.72 -11.39 2.18
CA LEU A 29 2.87 -10.74 3.48
C LEU A 29 2.54 -11.70 4.63
N SER A 30 3.58 -12.32 5.18
CA SER A 30 3.46 -13.30 6.28
C SER A 30 3.16 -12.68 7.66
N SER A 31 3.44 -11.39 7.85
CA SER A 31 3.14 -10.65 9.10
C SER A 31 3.11 -9.14 8.87
N ILE A 32 2.24 -8.44 9.62
CA ILE A 32 2.07 -6.98 9.63
C ILE A 32 2.71 -6.30 10.86
N GLU A 33 3.25 -7.07 11.81
CA GLU A 33 3.75 -6.54 13.07
C GLU A 33 4.96 -5.60 12.85
N GLY A 34 4.91 -4.40 13.45
CA GLY A 34 5.96 -3.39 13.31
C GLY A 34 6.03 -2.72 11.92
N LYS A 35 5.08 -2.98 11.03
CA LYS A 35 5.01 -2.40 9.68
C LYS A 35 3.89 -1.36 9.61
N LEU A 36 4.10 -0.30 8.84
CA LEU A 36 3.03 0.60 8.44
C LEU A 36 2.36 -0.02 7.21
N VAL A 37 1.12 -0.48 7.35
CA VAL A 37 0.41 -1.26 6.33
C VAL A 37 -0.88 -0.55 5.92
N LEU A 38 -1.15 -0.57 4.62
CA LEU A 38 -2.35 -0.05 3.95
C LEU A 38 -2.83 -1.11 2.96
N VAL A 39 -4.12 -1.42 2.93
CA VAL A 39 -4.70 -2.37 1.95
C VAL A 39 -5.47 -1.61 0.89
N VAL A 40 -5.37 -2.02 -0.37
CA VAL A 40 -6.10 -1.42 -1.50
C VAL A 40 -7.14 -2.40 -2.03
N GLY A 41 -8.39 -1.97 -2.17
CA GLY A 41 -9.48 -2.72 -2.80
C GLY A 41 -10.11 -3.85 -1.97
N ASP A 42 -9.45 -4.34 -0.92
CA ASP A 42 -9.98 -5.38 -0.02
C ASP A 42 -10.13 -4.87 1.42
N CYS A 43 -11.22 -4.14 1.69
CA CYS A 43 -11.49 -3.62 3.03
C CYS A 43 -11.84 -4.70 4.04
N GLN A 44 -12.28 -5.89 3.60
CA GLN A 44 -12.51 -7.00 4.52
C GLN A 44 -11.18 -7.57 5.03
N LEU A 45 -10.14 -7.62 4.19
CA LEU A 45 -8.79 -7.92 4.62
C LEU A 45 -8.24 -6.85 5.55
N ALA A 46 -8.42 -5.57 5.21
CA ALA A 46 -7.99 -4.44 6.03
C ALA A 46 -8.59 -4.49 7.44
N GLU A 47 -9.90 -4.78 7.54
CA GLU A 47 -10.61 -4.90 8.82
C GLU A 47 -10.08 -6.07 9.65
N ARG A 48 -9.86 -7.24 9.03
CA ARG A 48 -9.27 -8.41 9.70
C ARG A 48 -7.89 -8.11 10.28
N TRP A 49 -7.11 -7.30 9.59
CA TRP A 49 -5.76 -6.90 9.99
C TRP A 49 -5.75 -5.63 10.85
N ARG A 50 -6.90 -4.97 11.03
CA ARG A 50 -7.06 -3.69 11.73
C ARG A 50 -6.14 -2.60 11.18
N VAL A 51 -6.04 -2.54 9.86
CA VAL A 51 -5.25 -1.54 9.13
C VAL A 51 -6.17 -0.68 8.26
N ALA A 52 -5.64 0.41 7.72
CA ALA A 52 -6.39 1.26 6.83
C ALA A 52 -6.67 0.58 5.48
N CYS A 53 -7.86 0.82 4.93
CA CYS A 53 -8.25 0.44 3.57
C CYS A 53 -8.33 1.69 2.70
N LEU A 54 -7.86 1.61 1.47
CA LEU A 54 -8.23 2.51 0.38
C LEU A 54 -9.00 1.76 -0.70
N THR A 55 -9.95 2.43 -1.32
CA THR A 55 -10.48 2.03 -2.62
C THR A 55 -9.42 2.18 -3.71
N GLU A 56 -9.66 1.62 -4.89
CA GLU A 56 -8.74 1.77 -6.03
C GLU A 56 -8.58 3.24 -6.44
N GLU A 57 -9.68 4.00 -6.45
CA GLU A 57 -9.69 5.44 -6.75
C GLU A 57 -8.87 6.23 -5.73
N GLU A 58 -9.10 6.01 -4.43
CA GLU A 58 -8.32 6.68 -3.37
C GLU A 58 -6.84 6.28 -3.41
N ALA A 59 -6.52 5.05 -3.82
CA ALA A 59 -5.15 4.59 -3.96
C ALA A 59 -4.45 5.30 -5.14
N GLU A 60 -5.14 5.51 -6.26
CA GLU A 60 -4.63 6.28 -7.39
C GLU A 60 -4.36 7.73 -6.99
N GLU A 61 -5.29 8.37 -6.28
CA GLU A 61 -5.09 9.72 -5.75
C GLU A 61 -3.92 9.77 -4.76
N PHE A 62 -3.84 8.80 -3.83
CA PHE A 62 -2.72 8.69 -2.89
C PHE A 62 -1.39 8.56 -3.62
N LEU A 63 -1.31 7.71 -4.65
CA LEU A 63 -0.10 7.52 -5.44
C LEU A 63 0.32 8.80 -6.17
N ARG A 64 -0.65 9.50 -6.74
CA ARG A 64 -0.42 10.78 -7.43
C ARG A 64 0.16 11.82 -6.48
N GLU A 65 -0.45 12.00 -5.32
CA GLU A 65 0.03 12.93 -4.29
C GLU A 65 1.40 12.48 -3.77
N PHE A 66 1.59 11.20 -3.47
CA PHE A 66 2.84 10.65 -2.95
C PHE A 66 4.02 10.89 -3.91
N ARG A 67 3.79 10.74 -5.23
CA ARG A 67 4.78 11.07 -6.27
C ARG A 67 4.99 12.57 -6.45
N ALA A 68 3.95 13.37 -6.24
CA ALA A 68 4.02 14.82 -6.33
C ALA A 68 4.73 15.47 -5.15
N PHE A 69 4.83 14.78 -4.00
CA PHE A 69 5.71 15.16 -2.91
C PHE A 69 7.17 14.90 -3.29
N PRO A 70 7.98 15.93 -3.61
CA PRO A 70 9.40 15.73 -3.71
C PRO A 70 9.86 15.32 -2.32
N SER A 71 10.49 14.15 -2.23
CA SER A 71 11.28 13.80 -1.07
C SER A 71 12.30 14.92 -0.90
N GLY A 72 12.05 15.84 0.03
CA GLY A 72 12.92 16.96 0.30
C GLY A 72 14.27 16.43 0.76
N ARG A 73 15.22 16.37 -0.17
CA ARG A 73 16.64 16.54 0.10
C ARG A 73 17.41 16.88 -1.17
#